data_AF-A0A847HEV0-F1
#
_entry.id   AF-A0A847HEV0-F1
#
_cell.length_a   1.000
_cell.length_b   1.000
_cell.length_c   1.000
_cell.angle_alpha   90.00
_cell.angle_beta   90.00
_cell.angle_gamma   90.00
#
_symmetry.space_group_name_H-M   'P 1'
#
loop_
_entity.id
_entity.type
_entity.pdbx_description
1 polymer ?
#
loop_
_entity_poly.entity_id
_entity_poly.type
_entity_poly.pdbx_seq_one_letter_code
_entity_poly.pdbx_strand_id
1 'polypeptide(L)'
;MKNIKPILLFITLLASSALFAGLAVPGEGNPLLANSEIEINSAAGYTVEKLADSAGVRIKVRTPEGKDFWTSEILGDQEKKFMFNGESSNLLVADLNADAKPEIITAVAFPPHNGGLYIFTLNPEQNGFMPMTFNNPQTNDKKSFLVADIFQEDGQDLAFIENRVRALGMLYPENESGEPVASFFYYKLTGNTFAYDSCEAVPVEN
;
A
#
# COMPACT_ATOMS: atom_id res chain seq x y z
N MET A 1 49.06 10.46 30.48
CA MET A 1 47.66 10.09 30.76
C MET A 1 46.75 10.75 29.73
N LYS A 2 46.32 9.98 28.73
CA LYS A 2 45.23 10.33 27.80
C LYS A 2 44.47 9.03 27.54
N ASN A 3 43.29 8.90 28.14
CA ASN A 3 42.39 7.77 27.96
C ASN A 3 41.62 7.99 26.66
N ILE A 4 41.88 7.15 25.66
CA ILE A 4 41.05 7.08 24.44
C ILE A 4 40.33 5.73 24.51
N LYS A 5 39.01 5.77 24.74
CA LYS A 5 38.14 4.60 24.61
C LYS A 5 37.79 4.43 23.12
N PRO A 6 37.97 3.26 22.51
CA PRO A 6 37.36 2.99 21.22
C PRO A 6 35.88 2.65 21.42
N ILE A 7 35.00 3.45 20.81
CA ILE A 7 33.58 3.13 20.64
C ILE A 7 33.50 2.11 19.50
N LEU A 8 33.10 0.89 19.84
CA LEU A 8 32.83 -0.17 18.88
C LEU A 8 31.43 0.05 18.30
N LEU A 9 31.34 0.61 17.11
CA LEU A 9 30.10 0.77 16.36
C LEU A 9 29.79 -0.56 15.67
N PHE A 10 28.82 -1.31 16.19
CA PHE A 10 28.24 -2.47 15.50
C PHE A 10 27.28 -1.95 14.43
N ILE A 11 27.74 -1.91 13.18
CA ILE A 11 26.84 -1.78 12.01
C ILE A 11 26.45 -3.21 11.62
N THR A 12 25.28 -3.67 12.06
CA THR A 12 24.65 -4.88 11.51
C THR A 12 24.07 -4.53 10.14
N LEU A 13 24.83 -4.84 9.09
CA LEU A 13 24.36 -4.81 7.71
C LEU A 13 23.50 -6.07 7.49
N LEU A 14 22.17 -5.93 7.58
CA LEU A 14 21.23 -6.98 7.18
C LEU A 14 21.15 -6.99 5.65
N ALA A 15 22.10 -7.69 5.01
CA ALA A 15 21.96 -8.08 3.63
C ALA A 15 21.09 -9.34 3.58
N SER A 16 19.80 -9.18 3.32
CA SER A 16 18.92 -10.32 3.01
C SER A 16 18.70 -10.36 1.50
N SER A 17 19.45 -11.21 0.82
CA SER A 17 19.20 -11.58 -0.57
C SER A 17 18.83 -13.06 -0.62
N ALA A 18 17.54 -13.36 -0.44
CA ALA A 18 16.98 -14.64 -0.83
C ALA A 18 16.34 -14.49 -2.21
N LEU A 19 17.13 -14.71 -3.25
CA LEU A 19 16.65 -15.01 -4.60
C LEU A 19 16.01 -16.41 -4.56
N PHE A 20 14.68 -16.48 -4.57
CA PHE A 20 13.97 -17.67 -5.03
C PHE A 20 13.36 -17.36 -6.39
N ALA A 21 14.10 -17.72 -7.44
CA ALA A 21 13.57 -17.79 -8.79
C ALA A 21 13.26 -19.26 -9.12
N GLY A 22 11.99 -19.53 -9.39
CA GLY A 22 11.56 -20.57 -10.32
C GLY A 22 11.30 -21.95 -9.73
N LEU A 23 10.02 -22.23 -9.43
CA LEU A 23 9.17 -23.17 -10.18
C LEU A 23 7.81 -23.23 -9.48
N ALA A 24 6.87 -22.39 -9.92
CA ALA A 24 5.48 -22.58 -9.53
C ALA A 24 5.02 -23.94 -10.08
N VAL A 25 4.66 -24.85 -9.18
CA VAL A 25 4.12 -26.16 -9.56
C VAL A 25 2.69 -25.93 -10.08
N PRO A 26 2.31 -26.43 -11.26
CA PRO A 26 0.94 -26.35 -11.74
C PRO A 26 -0.02 -26.99 -10.72
N GLY A 27 -0.86 -26.17 -10.08
CA GLY A 27 -1.80 -26.60 -9.04
C GLY A 27 -1.60 -25.99 -7.64
N GLU A 28 -0.60 -25.14 -7.43
CA GLU A 28 -0.42 -24.41 -6.16
C GLU A 28 -1.42 -23.25 -6.06
N GLY A 29 -2.57 -23.50 -5.46
CA GLY A 29 -3.76 -22.64 -5.54
C GLY A 29 -3.67 -21.26 -4.88
N ASN A 30 -2.51 -20.82 -4.39
CA ASN A 30 -2.32 -19.51 -3.75
C ASN A 30 -0.84 -19.04 -3.81
N PRO A 31 -0.27 -18.55 -4.94
CA PRO A 31 1.06 -17.96 -4.94
C PRO A 31 1.20 -16.83 -3.90
N LEU A 32 2.23 -16.94 -3.06
CA LEU A 32 2.71 -15.87 -2.21
C LEU A 32 3.42 -14.82 -3.09
N LEU A 33 2.84 -13.62 -3.15
CA LEU A 33 3.34 -12.52 -3.97
C LEU A 33 4.38 -11.69 -3.23
N ALA A 34 4.13 -11.42 -1.94
CA ALA A 34 5.02 -10.64 -1.07
C ALA A 34 4.74 -10.98 0.40
N ASN A 35 5.71 -10.70 1.26
CA ASN A 35 5.51 -10.72 2.70
C ASN A 35 6.31 -9.62 3.40
N SER A 36 5.89 -9.28 4.62
CA SER A 36 6.59 -8.36 5.51
C SER A 36 6.33 -8.76 6.95
N GLU A 37 7.25 -8.42 7.85
CA GLU A 37 6.99 -8.50 9.29
C GLU A 37 6.13 -7.32 9.74
N ILE A 38 5.33 -7.52 10.80
CA ILE A 38 4.54 -6.49 11.46
C ILE A 38 4.56 -6.72 12.98
N GLU A 39 4.58 -5.62 13.74
CA GLU A 39 4.38 -5.66 15.19
C GLU A 39 2.92 -5.31 15.50
N ILE A 40 2.26 -6.13 16.32
CA ILE A 40 0.86 -5.92 16.70
C ILE A 40 0.78 -5.85 18.22
N ASN A 41 0.28 -4.74 18.77
CA ASN A 41 0.13 -4.52 20.22
C ASN A 41 1.42 -4.81 21.01
N SER A 42 2.56 -4.34 20.51
CA SER A 42 3.88 -4.57 21.08
C SER A 42 4.38 -6.02 21.05
N ALA A 43 3.75 -6.89 20.27
CA ALA A 43 4.19 -8.25 20.01
C ALA A 43 4.75 -8.37 18.59
N ALA A 44 6.03 -8.74 18.50
CA ALA A 44 6.75 -8.97 17.26
C ALA A 44 6.49 -10.38 16.70
N GLY A 45 6.94 -10.62 15.46
CA GLY A 45 6.92 -11.93 14.82
C GLY A 45 5.62 -12.25 14.07
N TYR A 46 4.69 -11.30 13.94
CA TYR A 46 3.58 -11.45 13.00
C TYR A 46 4.07 -11.24 11.57
N THR A 47 3.47 -11.96 10.63
CA THR A 47 3.80 -11.86 9.20
C THR A 47 2.58 -11.42 8.42
N VAL A 48 2.75 -10.41 7.57
CA VAL A 48 1.80 -10.00 6.55
C VAL A 48 2.16 -10.71 5.25
N GLU A 49 1.20 -11.40 4.66
CA GLU A 49 1.32 -12.14 3.40
C GLU A 49 0.36 -11.54 2.38
N LYS A 50 0.86 -11.18 1.20
CA LYS A 50 0.05 -10.88 0.03
C LYS A 50 -0.05 -12.14 -0.82
N LEU A 51 -1.25 -12.63 -1.00
CA LEU A 51 -1.55 -13.90 -1.66
C LEU A 51 -2.44 -13.62 -2.87
N ALA A 52 -2.25 -14.36 -3.96
CA ALA A 52 -3.19 -14.38 -5.08
C ALA A 52 -3.72 -15.78 -5.31
N ASP A 53 -5.00 -15.94 -5.59
CA ASP A 53 -5.63 -17.20 -5.96
C ASP A 53 -6.59 -17.02 -7.14
N SER A 54 -7.37 -18.06 -7.46
CA SER A 54 -8.37 -17.99 -8.53
C SER A 54 -9.51 -16.99 -8.27
N ALA A 55 -9.70 -16.56 -7.03
CA ALA A 55 -10.71 -15.57 -6.65
C ALA A 55 -10.14 -14.15 -6.64
N GLY A 56 -8.83 -13.98 -6.43
CA GLY A 56 -8.13 -12.70 -6.54
C GLY A 56 -7.03 -12.54 -5.50
N VAL A 57 -6.61 -11.29 -5.28
CA VAL A 57 -5.56 -10.90 -4.34
C VAL A 57 -6.14 -10.59 -2.96
N ARG A 58 -5.52 -11.11 -1.91
CA ARG A 58 -5.85 -10.83 -0.50
C ARG A 58 -4.61 -10.56 0.33
N ILE A 59 -4.81 -9.94 1.48
CA ILE A 59 -3.82 -9.86 2.55
C ILE A 59 -4.20 -10.84 3.65
N LYS A 60 -3.20 -11.52 4.19
CA LYS A 60 -3.32 -12.40 5.34
C LYS A 60 -2.29 -12.03 6.38
N VAL A 61 -2.69 -11.98 7.64
CA VAL A 61 -1.77 -11.75 8.77
C VAL A 61 -1.68 -13.04 9.56
N ARG A 62 -0.47 -13.48 9.86
CA ARG A 62 -0.15 -14.68 10.63
C ARG A 62 0.39 -14.32 12.01
N THR A 63 0.01 -15.10 13.03
CA THR A 63 0.66 -15.05 14.34
C THR A 63 2.09 -15.59 14.26
N PRO A 64 2.94 -15.36 15.27
CA PRO A 64 4.30 -15.93 15.34
C PRO A 64 4.35 -17.46 15.24
N GLU A 65 3.26 -18.15 15.61
CA GLU A 65 3.13 -19.61 15.50
C GLU A 65 2.60 -20.05 14.11
N GLY A 66 2.42 -19.13 13.18
CA GLY A 66 1.93 -19.38 11.81
C GLY A 66 0.41 -19.51 11.66
N LYS A 67 -0.36 -19.24 12.72
CA LYS A 67 -1.83 -19.31 12.69
C LYS A 67 -2.42 -18.06 12.04
N ASP A 68 -3.62 -18.18 11.48
CA ASP A 68 -4.33 -17.05 10.90
C ASP A 68 -4.74 -16.07 12.02
N PHE A 69 -4.27 -14.83 11.91
CA PHE A 69 -4.71 -13.72 12.77
C PHE A 69 -5.82 -12.92 12.10
N TRP A 70 -5.65 -12.58 10.82
CA TRP A 70 -6.62 -11.82 10.04
C TRP A 70 -6.48 -12.13 8.54
N THR A 71 -7.56 -11.96 7.78
CA THR A 71 -7.57 -12.06 6.31
C THR A 71 -8.50 -10.99 5.75
N SER A 72 -8.06 -10.27 4.74
CA SER A 72 -8.87 -9.25 4.06
C SER A 72 -9.96 -9.87 3.18
N GLU A 73 -10.91 -9.06 2.72
CA GLU A 73 -11.65 -9.38 1.50
C GLU A 73 -10.74 -9.49 0.27
N ILE A 74 -11.30 -9.94 -0.87
CA ILE A 74 -10.64 -9.85 -2.17
C ILE A 74 -10.49 -8.38 -2.52
N LEU A 75 -9.26 -7.95 -2.76
CA LEU A 75 -8.93 -6.55 -3.03
C LEU A 75 -8.95 -6.24 -4.53
N GLY A 76 -8.60 -7.21 -5.36
CA GLY A 76 -8.55 -7.07 -6.81
C GLY A 76 -8.14 -8.37 -7.47
N ASP A 77 -7.98 -8.34 -8.78
CA ASP A 77 -7.81 -9.57 -9.59
C ASP A 77 -6.34 -9.92 -9.79
N GLN A 78 -5.45 -8.91 -9.77
CA GLN A 78 -4.03 -9.10 -10.05
C GLN A 78 -3.15 -8.28 -9.12
N GLU A 79 -1.91 -8.72 -9.00
CA GLU A 79 -0.87 -7.97 -8.31
C GLU A 79 -0.62 -6.62 -8.99
N LYS A 80 -0.40 -5.58 -8.18
CA LYS A 80 0.05 -4.27 -8.63
C LYS A 80 1.09 -3.70 -7.67
N LYS A 81 1.94 -2.81 -8.20
CA LYS A 81 2.91 -2.01 -7.45
C LYS A 81 2.39 -0.59 -7.18
N PHE A 82 3.02 0.08 -6.22
CA PHE A 82 2.86 1.49 -5.90
C PHE A 82 4.23 2.06 -5.54
N MET A 83 4.38 3.38 -5.61
CA MET A 83 5.60 4.07 -5.20
C MET A 83 5.52 4.50 -3.74
N PHE A 84 6.56 4.25 -2.97
CA PHE A 84 6.72 4.75 -1.60
C PHE A 84 8.12 5.33 -1.43
N ASN A 85 8.22 6.63 -1.13
CA ASN A 85 9.50 7.33 -0.97
C ASN A 85 10.48 7.13 -2.15
N GLY A 86 9.96 7.05 -3.37
CA GLY A 86 10.76 6.87 -4.59
C GLY A 86 11.11 5.41 -4.93
N GLU A 87 10.71 4.45 -4.10
CA GLU A 87 10.90 3.02 -4.35
C GLU A 87 9.58 2.34 -4.73
N SER A 88 9.66 1.36 -5.62
CA SER A 88 8.48 0.59 -6.04
C SER A 88 8.25 -0.58 -5.09
N SER A 89 7.02 -0.70 -4.56
CA SER A 89 6.63 -1.76 -3.63
C SER A 89 5.27 -2.35 -4.03
N ASN A 90 5.02 -3.60 -3.66
CA ASN A 90 3.74 -4.29 -3.81
C ASN A 90 3.05 -4.55 -2.45
N LEU A 91 3.80 -4.48 -1.36
CA LEU A 91 3.36 -4.63 0.03
C LEU A 91 4.35 -3.88 0.92
N LEU A 92 3.85 -3.04 1.82
CA LEU A 92 4.66 -2.32 2.79
C LEU A 92 3.96 -2.32 4.16
N VAL A 93 4.75 -2.35 5.22
CA VAL A 93 4.30 -2.13 6.59
C VAL A 93 4.98 -0.88 7.12
N ALA A 94 4.21 0.13 7.53
CA ALA A 94 4.75 1.41 8.00
C ALA A 94 3.76 2.11 8.93
N ASP A 95 4.26 2.79 9.96
CA ASP A 95 3.47 3.70 10.80
C ASP A 95 3.31 5.05 10.06
N LEU A 96 2.16 5.26 9.43
CA LEU A 96 1.85 6.44 8.63
C LEU A 96 1.28 7.58 9.47
N ASN A 97 0.51 7.27 10.52
CA ASN A 97 -0.16 8.26 11.36
C ASN A 97 0.65 8.65 12.61
N ALA A 98 1.82 8.05 12.81
CA ALA A 98 2.72 8.24 13.93
C ALA A 98 2.09 7.87 15.29
N ASP A 99 1.23 6.85 15.32
CA ASP A 99 0.58 6.36 16.54
C ASP A 99 1.29 5.14 17.18
N ALA A 100 2.46 4.77 16.65
CA ALA A 100 3.26 3.60 17.01
C ALA A 100 2.58 2.24 16.72
N LYS A 101 1.54 2.22 15.89
CA LYS A 101 0.97 0.99 15.33
C LYS A 101 1.13 1.06 13.81
N PRO A 102 1.78 0.06 13.21
CA PRO A 102 2.01 0.08 11.78
C PRO A 102 0.72 -0.20 10.98
N GLU A 103 0.57 0.48 9.86
CA GLU A 103 -0.39 0.17 8.81
C GLU A 103 0.17 -0.85 7.81
N ILE A 104 -0.73 -1.59 7.16
CA ILE A 104 -0.45 -2.44 6.01
C ILE A 104 -0.86 -1.72 4.73
N ILE A 105 0.07 -1.54 3.80
CA ILE A 105 -0.13 -0.83 2.54
C ILE A 105 0.06 -1.81 1.38
N THR A 106 -0.89 -1.87 0.45
CA THR A 106 -0.82 -2.75 -0.71
C THR A 106 -1.56 -2.14 -1.89
N ALA A 107 -1.12 -2.50 -3.10
CA ALA A 107 -1.84 -2.16 -4.33
C ALA A 107 -2.27 -3.41 -5.10
N VAL A 108 -3.39 -3.31 -5.79
CA VAL A 108 -3.95 -4.37 -6.65
C VAL A 108 -4.49 -3.76 -7.93
N ALA A 109 -4.59 -4.58 -8.98
CA ALA A 109 -5.24 -4.19 -10.22
C ALA A 109 -6.64 -4.82 -10.29
N PHE A 110 -7.58 -4.10 -10.89
CA PHE A 110 -8.92 -4.61 -11.20
C PHE A 110 -9.42 -4.12 -12.56
N PRO A 111 -10.32 -4.86 -13.23
CA PRO A 111 -10.81 -4.52 -14.57
C PRO A 111 -11.52 -3.16 -14.65
N PRO A 112 -11.56 -2.51 -15.83
CA PRO A 112 -10.89 -2.93 -17.06
C PRO A 112 -9.36 -2.74 -17.01
N HIS A 113 -8.84 -1.66 -16.43
CA HIS A 113 -7.41 -1.41 -16.21
C HIS A 113 -7.24 -0.33 -15.14
N ASN A 114 -7.58 -0.63 -13.89
CA ASN A 114 -7.49 0.32 -12.78
C ASN A 114 -6.54 -0.18 -11.70
N GLY A 115 -5.93 0.75 -10.97
CA GLY A 115 -5.18 0.48 -9.76
C GLY A 115 -5.97 0.84 -8.50
N GLY A 116 -5.91 -0.01 -7.49
CA GLY A 116 -6.45 0.25 -6.16
C GLY A 116 -5.35 0.23 -5.10
N LEU A 117 -5.22 1.31 -4.33
CA LEU A 117 -4.34 1.38 -3.16
C LEU A 117 -5.16 1.20 -1.88
N TYR A 118 -4.83 0.15 -1.13
CA TYR A 118 -5.43 -0.17 0.15
C TYR A 118 -4.43 0.10 1.27
N ILE A 119 -4.93 0.71 2.35
CA ILE A 119 -4.17 0.97 3.56
C ILE A 119 -5.02 0.46 4.71
N PHE A 120 -4.50 -0.47 5.50
CA PHE A 120 -5.20 -1.07 6.62
C PHE A 120 -4.55 -0.67 7.94
N THR A 121 -5.36 -0.18 8.87
CA THR A 121 -4.95 0.11 10.26
C THR A 121 -5.45 -0.99 11.18
N LEU A 122 -4.75 -1.21 12.29
CA LEU A 122 -5.21 -2.13 13.33
C LEU A 122 -6.57 -1.66 13.86
N ASN A 123 -7.53 -2.58 13.96
CA ASN A 123 -8.86 -2.29 14.47
C ASN A 123 -8.83 -2.25 16.01
N PRO A 124 -9.19 -1.12 16.66
CA PRO A 124 -9.18 -1.04 18.13
C PRO A 124 -10.33 -1.82 18.79
N GLU A 125 -11.39 -2.16 18.05
CA GLU A 125 -12.59 -2.82 18.57
C GLU A 125 -12.61 -4.33 18.31
N GLN A 126 -11.76 -4.83 17.42
CA GLN A 126 -11.73 -6.23 16.99
C GLN A 126 -10.29 -6.69 16.76
N ASN A 127 -10.02 -7.99 16.95
CA ASN A 127 -8.74 -8.57 16.54
C ASN A 127 -8.68 -8.62 15.01
N GLY A 128 -7.96 -7.68 14.40
CA GLY A 128 -7.78 -7.62 12.95
C GLY A 128 -7.51 -6.21 12.46
N PHE A 129 -7.67 -6.02 11.16
CA PHE A 129 -7.44 -4.73 10.51
C PHE A 129 -8.71 -4.21 9.84
N MET A 130 -8.78 -2.89 9.68
CA MET A 130 -9.82 -2.20 8.92
C MET A 130 -9.18 -1.24 7.90
N PRO A 131 -9.82 -1.02 6.74
CA PRO A 131 -9.30 -0.08 5.76
C PRO A 131 -9.40 1.36 6.26
N MET A 132 -8.35 2.14 6.03
CA MET A 132 -8.39 3.60 6.19
C MET A 132 -9.29 4.20 5.10
N THR A 133 -10.08 5.19 5.47
CA THR A 133 -11.05 5.79 4.55
C THR A 133 -10.44 6.93 3.75
N PHE A 134 -10.67 6.95 2.44
CA PHE A 134 -10.46 8.07 1.55
C PHE A 134 -11.76 8.86 1.40
N ASN A 135 -11.74 10.13 1.80
CA ASN A 135 -12.90 11.03 1.77
C ASN A 135 -12.68 12.12 0.71
N ASN A 136 -13.62 12.25 -0.21
CA ASN A 136 -13.69 13.39 -1.13
C ASN A 136 -14.96 14.20 -0.84
N PRO A 137 -14.87 15.35 -0.14
CA PRO A 137 -16.03 16.17 0.18
C PRO A 137 -16.62 16.86 -1.06
N GLN A 138 -15.86 16.98 -2.16
CA GLN A 138 -16.34 17.59 -3.39
C GLN A 138 -17.35 16.69 -4.11
N THR A 139 -17.17 15.37 -4.04
CA THR A 139 -18.09 14.39 -4.63
C THR A 139 -19.00 13.72 -3.60
N ASN A 140 -18.83 14.05 -2.31
CA ASN A 140 -19.47 13.35 -1.19
C ASN A 140 -19.18 11.84 -1.16
N ASP A 141 -18.02 11.43 -1.69
CA ASP A 141 -17.58 10.04 -1.73
C ASP A 141 -16.75 9.68 -0.50
N LYS A 142 -16.97 8.44 -0.04
CA LYS A 142 -16.12 7.77 0.96
C LYS A 142 -15.79 6.37 0.47
N LYS A 143 -14.50 6.06 0.37
CA LYS A 143 -14.02 4.78 -0.17
C LYS A 143 -13.00 4.14 0.78
N SER A 144 -12.96 2.81 0.80
CA SER A 144 -11.99 2.02 1.58
C SER A 144 -10.62 1.90 0.89
N PHE A 145 -10.47 2.46 -0.31
CA PHE A 145 -9.25 2.45 -1.10
C PHE A 145 -9.23 3.65 -2.06
N LEU A 146 -8.04 4.01 -2.52
CA LEU A 146 -7.84 5.03 -3.53
C LEU A 146 -7.72 4.38 -4.91
N VAL A 147 -8.33 4.99 -5.91
CA VAL A 147 -8.33 4.49 -7.30
C VAL A 147 -7.46 5.36 -8.18
N ALA A 148 -6.60 4.71 -8.97
CA ALA A 148 -6.01 5.28 -10.17
C ALA A 148 -6.72 4.67 -11.39
N ASP A 149 -7.32 5.51 -12.24
CA ASP A 149 -8.03 5.05 -13.44
C ASP A 149 -7.19 5.16 -14.73
N ILE A 150 -5.96 5.67 -14.61
CA ILE A 150 -4.91 5.53 -15.63
C ILE A 150 -3.84 4.61 -15.06
N PHE A 151 -3.80 3.38 -15.58
CA PHE A 151 -2.93 2.33 -15.08
C PHE A 151 -1.46 2.51 -15.50
N GLN A 152 -0.54 2.31 -14.55
CA GLN A 152 0.90 2.20 -14.79
C GLN A 152 1.45 0.92 -14.12
N GLU A 153 2.10 0.05 -14.88
CA GLU A 153 2.59 -1.25 -14.36
C GLU A 153 3.67 -1.09 -13.27
N ASP A 154 4.48 -0.05 -13.36
CA ASP A 154 5.58 0.23 -12.43
C ASP A 154 5.11 0.81 -11.07
N GLY A 155 3.83 1.17 -10.97
CA GLY A 155 3.21 1.74 -9.79
C GLY A 155 3.25 3.27 -9.72
N GLN A 156 3.74 3.98 -10.74
CA GLN A 156 3.78 5.45 -10.71
C GLN A 156 2.41 6.12 -10.68
N ASP A 157 1.35 5.40 -11.04
CA ASP A 157 -0.03 5.84 -10.93
C ASP A 157 -0.53 5.91 -9.48
N LEU A 158 0.15 5.27 -8.53
CA LEU A 158 -0.17 5.32 -7.09
C LEU A 158 1.11 5.59 -6.30
N ALA A 159 1.25 6.76 -5.70
CA ALA A 159 2.50 7.15 -5.05
C ALA A 159 2.30 7.84 -3.70
N PHE A 160 3.12 7.49 -2.70
CA PHE A 160 3.30 8.30 -1.50
C PHE A 160 4.34 9.37 -1.76
N ILE A 161 3.96 10.62 -1.52
CA ILE A 161 4.78 11.81 -1.75
C ILE A 161 4.68 12.68 -0.50
N GLU A 162 5.77 12.78 0.25
CA GLU A 162 5.81 13.46 1.55
C GLU A 162 4.73 12.90 2.50
N ASN A 163 3.74 13.70 2.89
CA ASN A 163 2.62 13.32 3.75
C ASN A 163 1.30 13.12 2.97
N ARG A 164 1.39 12.95 1.65
CA ARG A 164 0.25 12.78 0.75
C ARG A 164 0.36 11.46 -0.01
N VAL A 165 -0.80 10.96 -0.41
CA VAL A 165 -0.93 9.90 -1.40
C VAL A 165 -1.46 10.54 -2.67
N ARG A 166 -0.87 10.18 -3.80
CA ARG A 166 -1.21 10.61 -5.15
C ARG A 166 -1.79 9.44 -5.93
N ALA A 167 -2.90 9.66 -6.61
CA ALA A 167 -3.40 8.78 -7.66
C ALA A 167 -3.41 9.50 -9.01
N LEU A 168 -3.03 8.79 -10.07
CA LEU A 168 -3.14 9.25 -11.44
C LEU A 168 -4.52 8.87 -12.00
N GLY A 169 -5.24 9.85 -12.54
CA GLY A 169 -6.49 9.56 -13.20
C GLY A 169 -6.99 10.65 -14.14
N MET A 170 -8.21 10.50 -14.64
CA MET A 170 -8.84 11.49 -15.53
C MET A 170 -9.70 12.48 -14.75
N LEU A 171 -9.43 13.78 -14.93
CA LEU A 171 -10.32 14.85 -14.48
C LEU A 171 -11.33 15.16 -15.59
N TYR A 172 -12.60 14.94 -15.33
CA TYR A 172 -13.69 15.25 -16.24
C TYR A 172 -14.22 16.65 -15.90
N PRO A 173 -14.14 17.61 -16.83
CA PRO A 173 -14.64 18.95 -16.59
C PRO A 173 -16.17 18.98 -16.52
N GLU A 174 -16.73 19.91 -15.73
CA GLU A 174 -18.19 20.03 -15.55
C GLU A 174 -18.93 20.49 -16.82
N ASN A 175 -18.21 21.09 -17.78
CA ASN A 175 -18.77 21.49 -19.05
C ASN A 175 -18.72 20.32 -20.06
N GLU A 176 -19.85 20.05 -20.73
CA GLU A 176 -19.96 18.94 -21.69
C GLU A 176 -19.05 19.06 -22.93
N SER A 177 -18.39 20.21 -23.12
CA SER A 177 -17.45 20.45 -24.22
C SER A 177 -15.98 20.37 -23.81
N GLY A 178 -15.68 20.16 -22.53
CA GLY A 178 -14.32 20.01 -22.06
C GLY A 178 -13.84 18.58 -22.23
N GLU A 179 -12.65 18.42 -22.80
CA GLU A 179 -12.00 17.12 -22.89
C GLU A 179 -11.47 16.68 -21.51
N PRO A 180 -11.59 15.39 -21.14
CA PRO A 180 -10.98 14.86 -19.94
C PRO A 180 -9.46 15.07 -19.94
N VAL A 181 -8.90 15.50 -18.80
CA VAL A 181 -7.46 15.79 -18.66
C VAL A 181 -6.83 14.82 -17.66
N ALA A 182 -5.77 14.13 -18.06
CA ALA A 182 -4.97 13.34 -17.14
C ALA A 182 -4.43 14.23 -16.00
N SER A 183 -4.71 13.84 -14.77
CA SER A 183 -4.48 14.64 -13.57
C SER A 183 -4.01 13.79 -12.41
N PHE A 184 -3.23 14.38 -11.53
CA PHE A 184 -2.87 13.81 -10.23
C PHE A 184 -3.86 14.27 -9.17
N PHE A 185 -4.43 13.32 -8.44
CA PHE A 185 -5.33 13.55 -7.31
C PHE A 185 -4.57 13.27 -6.01
N TYR A 186 -4.53 14.26 -5.13
CA TYR A 186 -3.81 14.19 -3.87
C TYR A 186 -4.76 14.04 -2.69
N TYR A 187 -4.38 13.17 -1.77
CA TYR A 187 -5.06 12.95 -0.52
C TYR A 187 -4.05 13.05 0.63
N LYS A 188 -4.40 13.79 1.67
CA LYS A 188 -3.57 14.00 2.85
C LYS A 188 -4.09 13.22 4.03
N LEU A 189 -3.19 12.56 4.75
CA LEU A 189 -3.55 11.87 5.98
C LEU A 189 -3.93 12.88 7.08
N THR A 190 -5.12 12.72 7.64
CA THR A 190 -5.68 13.53 8.73
C THR A 190 -6.29 12.58 9.77
N GLY A 191 -5.58 12.38 10.89
CA GLY A 191 -5.93 11.32 11.85
C GLY A 191 -5.83 9.95 11.18
N ASN A 192 -6.92 9.17 11.21
CA ASN A 192 -6.99 7.84 10.58
C ASN A 192 -7.71 7.83 9.22
N THR A 193 -7.79 8.99 8.56
CA THR A 193 -8.47 9.12 7.26
C THR A 193 -7.65 9.94 6.29
N PHE A 194 -7.74 9.60 5.01
CA PHE A 194 -7.19 10.38 3.92
C PHE A 194 -8.24 11.35 3.41
N ALA A 195 -8.00 12.65 3.55
CA ALA A 195 -8.87 13.70 3.04
C ALA A 195 -8.34 14.18 1.69
N TYR A 196 -9.23 14.35 0.70
CA TYR A 196 -8.90 15.00 -0.55
C TYR A 196 -8.28 16.37 -0.28
N ASP A 197 -7.12 16.62 -0.91
CA ASP A 197 -6.31 17.82 -0.73
C ASP A 197 -6.39 18.70 -1.97
N SER A 198 -6.03 18.14 -3.14
CA SER A 198 -5.92 18.89 -4.38
C SER A 198 -5.91 17.99 -5.61
N CYS A 199 -6.04 18.61 -6.79
CA CYS A 199 -5.89 17.96 -8.08
C CYS A 199 -5.10 18.90 -9.01
N GLU A 200 -4.18 18.36 -9.79
CA GLU A 200 -3.41 19.11 -10.79
C GLU A 200 -3.28 18.30 -12.09
N ALA A 201 -3.32 18.97 -13.24
CA ALA A 201 -3.09 18.32 -14.52
C ALA A 201 -1.66 17.76 -14.59
N VAL A 202 -1.51 16.58 -15.20
CA VAL A 202 -0.18 16.01 -15.47
C VAL A 202 0.56 16.95 -16.41
N PRO A 203 1.80 17.37 -16.08
CA PRO A 203 2.60 18.18 -16.99
C PRO A 203 2.82 17.47 -18.32
N VAL A 204 2.49 18.14 -19.42
CA VAL A 204 2.83 17.67 -20.76
C VAL A 204 4.20 18.27 -21.08
N GLU A 205 5.23 17.43 -21.20
CA GLU A 205 6.52 17.90 -21.74
C GLU A 205 6.29 18.36 -23.19
N ASN A 206 6.59 19.63 -23.47
CA ASN A 206 6.57 20.21 -24.82
C ASN A 206 7.93 20.04 -25.50
#